data_AF-A0A7W9W6S9-F1
#
_entry.id   AF-A0A7W9W6S9-F1
#
_cell.length_a   1.000
_cell.length_b   1.000
_cell.length_c   1.000
_cell.angle_alpha   90.00
_cell.angle_beta   90.00
_cell.angle_gamma   90.00
#
_symmetry.space_group_name_H-M   'P 1'
#
loop_
_entity.id
_entity.type
_entity.pdbx_description
1 polymer ?
#
loop_
_entity_poly.entity_id
_entity_poly.type
_entity_poly.pdbx_seq_one_letter_code
_entity_poly.pdbx_strand_id
1 'polypeptide(L)'
;MRLKPIPQLATWEAHMTDCAKIIAAQPGAIDHSGCTRSGCKVLNENLVWYYDGNRVFRQIARYTKDRSWLEAAKKCRLYYRSYATCPTVGHYVDGWRNFTKGSLLDATEDNDTTAKQEVLLIARRGKFSQPQHKADIAGWVKTPSFVDASREIAYAIEAWSAAKALGDPEFAGRDPYLDIAYFQLDTWRAYLQAYPARPYPGDSGAKFQPFMFALTAEALIEVYQQPGTAQADKERIRTSLDAVARLTYDKCYSAPHHAFISNTGNPTTYWPAINLLIVPVYGWLWHETGAPYFLEAGDKIFADGVVHGWPEVWGGKQFSQNYRWSFDYVAWRQQEPRIK
;
A
#
# COMPACT_ATOMS: atom_id res chain seq x y z
N MET A 1 -18.81 -23.63 -7.30
CA MET A 1 -19.59 -23.52 -6.04
C MET A 1 -20.28 -22.15 -6.10
N ARG A 2 -21.34 -21.82 -5.35
CA ARG A 2 -21.83 -20.42 -5.37
C ARG A 2 -20.99 -19.61 -4.39
N LEU A 3 -20.29 -18.59 -4.87
CA LEU A 3 -19.49 -17.71 -4.01
C LEU A 3 -20.38 -17.05 -2.94
N LYS A 4 -19.90 -17.06 -1.68
CA LYS A 4 -20.56 -16.36 -0.58
C LYS A 4 -20.55 -14.85 -0.85
N PRO A 5 -21.68 -14.13 -0.69
CA PRO A 5 -21.71 -12.68 -0.80
C PRO A 5 -20.69 -12.01 0.13
N ILE A 6 -20.11 -10.90 -0.32
CA ILE A 6 -19.20 -10.09 0.49
C ILE A 6 -20.06 -9.29 1.49
N PRO A 7 -19.83 -9.40 2.81
CA PRO A 7 -20.60 -8.63 3.79
C PRO A 7 -20.31 -7.14 3.64
N GLN A 8 -21.34 -6.30 3.82
CA GLN A 8 -21.22 -4.83 3.76
C GLN A 8 -20.74 -4.26 2.41
N LEU A 9 -20.77 -5.04 1.32
CA LEU A 9 -20.35 -4.56 0.00
C LEU A 9 -21.14 -3.32 -0.44
N ALA A 10 -22.47 -3.34 -0.34
CA ALA A 10 -23.32 -2.20 -0.70
C ALA A 10 -23.00 -0.94 0.13
N THR A 11 -22.68 -1.11 1.40
CA THR A 11 -22.26 0.00 2.28
C THR A 11 -20.89 0.54 1.87
N TRP A 12 -19.94 -0.32 1.53
CA TRP A 12 -18.63 0.06 1.01
C TRP A 12 -18.74 0.83 -0.33
N GLU A 13 -19.65 0.41 -1.21
CA GLU A 13 -19.97 1.10 -2.47
C GLU A 13 -20.58 2.49 -2.20
N ALA A 14 -21.53 2.59 -1.27
CA ALA A 14 -22.15 3.86 -0.90
C ALA A 14 -21.11 4.85 -0.36
N HIS A 15 -20.28 4.40 0.58
CA HIS A 15 -19.18 5.15 1.16
C HIS A 15 -18.18 5.66 0.09
N MET A 16 -17.82 4.82 -0.88
CA MET A 16 -16.89 5.17 -1.96
C MET A 16 -17.35 6.42 -2.73
N THR A 17 -18.66 6.52 -2.95
CA THR A 17 -19.27 7.63 -3.70
C THR A 17 -19.58 8.86 -2.86
N ASP A 18 -19.60 8.73 -1.52
CA ASP A 18 -19.80 9.85 -0.58
C ASP A 18 -18.48 10.59 -0.29
N CYS A 19 -17.90 11.18 -1.32
CA CYS A 19 -16.57 11.83 -1.24
C CYS A 19 -16.53 13.24 -1.84
N ALA A 20 -17.67 13.86 -2.16
CA ALA A 20 -17.70 15.18 -2.81
C ALA A 20 -16.96 16.26 -2.01
N LYS A 21 -17.15 16.31 -0.67
CA LYS A 21 -16.49 17.29 0.20
C LYS A 21 -14.97 17.11 0.25
N ILE A 22 -14.49 15.87 0.32
CA ILE A 22 -13.04 15.58 0.37
C ILE A 22 -12.36 15.85 -0.98
N ILE A 23 -13.05 15.64 -2.11
CA ILE A 23 -12.56 16.03 -3.44
C ILE A 23 -12.51 17.56 -3.58
N ALA A 24 -13.52 18.27 -3.06
CA ALA A 24 -13.54 19.72 -3.09
C ALA A 24 -12.38 20.35 -2.31
N ALA A 25 -11.98 19.72 -1.20
CA ALA A 25 -10.84 20.15 -0.39
C ALA A 25 -9.47 19.92 -1.06
N GLN A 26 -9.39 19.05 -2.08
CA GLN A 26 -8.14 18.75 -2.77
C GLN A 26 -7.76 19.90 -3.74
N PRO A 27 -6.66 20.62 -3.49
CA PRO A 27 -6.14 21.61 -4.43
C PRO A 27 -5.57 20.93 -5.69
N GLY A 28 -5.46 21.72 -6.76
CA GLY A 28 -4.74 21.36 -7.99
C GLY A 28 -3.22 21.44 -7.83
N ALA A 29 -2.48 21.73 -8.89
CA ALA A 29 -1.01 21.85 -8.82
C ALA A 29 -0.55 22.91 -7.80
N ILE A 30 0.55 22.64 -7.10
CA ILE A 30 1.25 23.66 -6.31
C ILE A 30 2.34 24.29 -7.17
N ASP A 31 2.46 25.62 -7.10
CA ASP A 31 3.60 26.34 -7.67
C ASP A 31 4.84 26.19 -6.77
N HIS A 32 5.90 25.60 -7.34
CA HIS A 32 7.22 25.43 -6.71
C HIS A 32 8.30 26.35 -7.31
N SER A 33 7.94 27.31 -8.16
CA SER A 33 8.87 28.21 -8.85
C SER A 33 9.77 29.03 -7.91
N GLY A 34 9.35 29.25 -6.65
CA GLY A 34 10.13 29.92 -5.60
C GLY A 34 10.73 28.98 -4.54
N CYS A 35 10.69 27.67 -4.74
CA CYS A 35 11.17 26.72 -3.75
C CYS A 35 12.72 26.67 -3.70
N THR A 36 13.31 26.70 -2.51
CA THR A 36 14.73 26.41 -2.25
C THR A 36 14.89 25.03 -1.59
N ARG A 37 16.13 24.51 -1.46
CA ARG A 37 16.41 23.17 -0.86
C ARG A 37 15.81 22.96 0.54
N SER A 38 15.53 24.04 1.27
CA SER A 38 14.92 24.04 2.61
C SER A 38 13.51 24.63 2.67
N GLY A 39 12.96 25.12 1.54
CA GLY A 39 11.77 25.98 1.51
C GLY A 39 10.59 25.45 0.70
N CYS A 40 10.58 24.18 0.29
CA CYS A 40 9.45 23.64 -0.46
C CYS A 40 8.19 23.55 0.37
N LYS A 41 7.08 23.98 -0.22
CA LYS A 41 5.76 23.82 0.38
C LYS A 41 5.54 22.34 0.62
N VAL A 42 5.50 21.98 1.90
CA VAL A 42 5.18 20.62 2.34
C VAL A 42 3.75 20.31 1.92
N LEU A 43 3.55 19.13 1.33
CA LEU A 43 2.22 18.66 0.99
C LEU A 43 1.38 18.47 2.26
N ASN A 44 0.14 18.93 2.25
CA ASN A 44 -0.79 18.62 3.33
C ASN A 44 -1.22 17.16 3.21
N GLU A 45 -0.67 16.30 4.06
CA GLU A 45 -0.88 14.86 4.01
C GLU A 45 -2.30 14.44 4.42
N ASN A 46 -3.12 15.32 5.00
CA ASN A 46 -4.51 15.01 5.37
C ASN A 46 -5.47 15.01 4.16
N LEU A 47 -4.98 15.40 2.98
CA LEU A 47 -5.73 15.47 1.74
C LEU A 47 -5.74 14.14 0.98
N VAL A 48 -6.66 14.03 0.03
CA VAL A 48 -6.95 12.78 -0.70
C VAL A 48 -5.84 12.35 -1.67
N TRP A 49 -4.89 13.22 -2.04
CA TRP A 49 -3.71 12.77 -2.81
C TRP A 49 -2.85 11.73 -2.06
N TYR A 50 -2.81 11.80 -0.72
CA TYR A 50 -1.97 10.93 0.11
C TYR A 50 -2.51 9.48 0.04
N TYR A 51 -1.62 8.49 0.08
CA TYR A 51 -1.91 7.09 -0.28
C TYR A 51 -2.28 6.86 -1.76
N ASP A 52 -1.84 7.75 -2.65
CA ASP A 52 -2.05 7.67 -4.11
C ASP A 52 -3.52 7.90 -4.53
N GLY A 53 -4.04 9.08 -4.21
CA GLY A 53 -5.40 9.48 -4.61
C GLY A 53 -5.65 9.44 -6.11
N ASN A 54 -4.61 9.57 -6.93
CA ASN A 54 -4.72 9.40 -8.38
C ASN A 54 -5.14 7.96 -8.72
N ARG A 55 -4.43 6.95 -8.18
CA ARG A 55 -4.82 5.54 -8.29
C ARG A 55 -6.24 5.31 -7.78
N VAL A 56 -6.57 5.82 -6.60
CA VAL A 56 -7.88 5.61 -5.95
C VAL A 56 -9.02 6.02 -6.88
N PHE A 57 -9.02 7.25 -7.39
CA PHE A 57 -10.11 7.73 -8.25
C PHE A 57 -10.15 7.06 -9.62
N ARG A 58 -9.00 6.60 -10.16
CA ARG A 58 -8.99 5.75 -11.36
C ARG A 58 -9.67 4.39 -11.11
N GLN A 59 -9.42 3.77 -9.95
CA GLN A 59 -10.08 2.51 -9.58
C GLN A 59 -11.59 2.71 -9.40
N ILE A 60 -12.02 3.81 -8.77
CA ILE A 60 -13.44 4.18 -8.66
C ILE A 60 -14.05 4.33 -10.06
N ALA A 61 -13.36 5.02 -10.98
CA ALA A 61 -13.82 5.17 -12.36
C ALA A 61 -14.01 3.81 -13.06
N ARG A 62 -13.06 2.88 -12.90
CA ARG A 62 -13.15 1.53 -13.47
C ARG A 62 -14.26 0.69 -12.84
N TYR A 63 -14.48 0.83 -11.53
CA TYR A 63 -15.45 0.07 -10.78
C TYR A 63 -16.88 0.51 -11.12
N THR A 64 -17.14 1.82 -11.04
CA THR A 64 -18.46 2.43 -11.29
C THR A 64 -18.79 2.58 -12.78
N LYS A 65 -17.79 2.42 -13.66
CA LYS A 65 -17.87 2.74 -15.09
C LYS A 65 -18.20 4.21 -15.37
N ASP A 66 -17.99 5.10 -14.40
CA ASP A 66 -18.16 6.53 -14.56
C ASP A 66 -16.80 7.23 -14.73
N ARG A 67 -16.61 7.89 -15.87
CA ARG A 67 -15.37 8.61 -16.18
C ARG A 67 -15.28 9.97 -15.48
N SER A 68 -16.36 10.48 -14.87
CA SER A 68 -16.36 11.75 -14.14
C SER A 68 -15.33 11.78 -13.00
N TRP A 69 -15.05 10.62 -12.40
CA TRP A 69 -14.03 10.44 -11.36
C TRP A 69 -12.60 10.75 -11.82
N LEU A 70 -12.33 10.73 -13.14
CA LEU A 70 -11.00 11.05 -13.67
C LEU A 70 -10.61 12.52 -13.43
N GLU A 71 -11.57 13.42 -13.25
CA GLU A 71 -11.28 14.82 -12.84
C GLU A 71 -10.73 14.88 -11.41
N ALA A 72 -11.22 14.03 -10.50
CA ALA A 72 -10.66 13.91 -9.15
C ALA A 72 -9.26 13.29 -9.19
N ALA A 73 -9.05 12.26 -10.00
CA ALA A 73 -7.73 11.65 -10.22
C ALA A 73 -6.71 12.67 -10.73
N LYS A 74 -7.10 13.50 -11.71
CA LYS A 74 -6.29 14.58 -12.27
C LYS A 74 -5.88 15.62 -11.21
N LYS A 75 -6.78 16.01 -10.30
CA LYS A 75 -6.43 16.93 -9.19
C LYS A 75 -5.34 16.35 -8.30
N CYS A 76 -5.49 15.10 -7.87
CA CYS A 76 -4.49 14.40 -7.06
C CYS A 76 -3.14 14.31 -7.78
N ARG A 77 -3.16 13.91 -9.06
CA ARG A 77 -1.99 13.82 -9.92
C ARG A 77 -1.23 15.13 -9.99
N LEU A 78 -1.91 16.23 -10.29
CA LEU A 78 -1.28 17.55 -10.43
C LEU A 78 -0.64 18.02 -9.12
N TYR A 79 -1.31 17.80 -7.99
CA TYR A 79 -0.76 18.12 -6.67
C TYR A 79 0.50 17.33 -6.36
N TYR A 80 0.46 16.00 -6.55
CA TYR A 80 1.58 15.12 -6.25
C TYR A 80 2.76 15.28 -7.22
N ARG A 81 2.50 15.34 -8.53
CA ARG A 81 3.52 15.54 -9.58
C ARG A 81 4.36 16.79 -9.30
N SER A 82 3.71 17.89 -8.91
CA SER A 82 4.38 19.15 -8.59
C SER A 82 5.49 18.96 -7.54
N TYR A 83 5.26 18.09 -6.56
CA TYR A 83 6.23 17.72 -5.53
C TYR A 83 7.25 16.71 -6.03
N ALA A 84 6.82 15.64 -6.70
CA ALA A 84 7.70 14.55 -7.14
C ALA A 84 8.74 14.98 -8.19
N THR A 85 8.44 16.01 -8.97
CA THR A 85 9.37 16.57 -9.96
C THR A 85 10.10 17.82 -9.46
N CYS A 86 9.96 18.16 -8.17
CA CYS A 86 10.54 19.39 -7.64
C CYS A 86 12.08 19.26 -7.56
N PRO A 87 12.85 20.15 -8.23
CA PRO A 87 14.30 20.01 -8.37
C PRO A 87 15.09 20.26 -7.08
N THR A 88 14.44 20.79 -6.04
CA THR A 88 15.10 21.22 -4.80
C THR A 88 14.99 20.21 -3.65
N VAL A 89 14.20 19.14 -3.81
CA VAL A 89 14.14 18.06 -2.81
C VAL A 89 15.35 17.14 -3.05
N GLY A 90 16.28 17.07 -2.09
CA GLY A 90 17.57 16.36 -2.23
C GLY A 90 17.47 14.86 -2.55
N HIS A 91 16.29 14.28 -2.35
CA HIS A 91 15.81 13.03 -2.95
C HIS A 91 14.42 13.34 -3.50
N TYR A 92 14.07 12.90 -4.71
CA TYR A 92 12.96 13.48 -5.47
C TYR A 92 11.59 13.30 -4.80
N VAL A 93 11.45 12.31 -3.92
CA VAL A 93 10.28 12.08 -3.07
C VAL A 93 10.73 11.47 -1.74
N ASP A 94 10.16 11.90 -0.62
CA ASP A 94 10.36 11.26 0.69
C ASP A 94 9.87 9.82 0.67
N GLY A 95 10.52 8.94 1.43
CA GLY A 95 10.26 7.50 1.38
C GLY A 95 8.81 7.15 1.70
N TRP A 96 8.18 7.87 2.64
CA TRP A 96 6.77 7.65 3.03
C TRP A 96 5.74 8.30 2.09
N ARG A 97 6.20 9.03 1.06
CA ARG A 97 5.38 9.69 0.03
C ARG A 97 5.60 9.11 -1.36
N ASN A 98 6.39 8.03 -1.49
CA ASN A 98 6.73 7.43 -2.77
C ASN A 98 5.53 6.66 -3.36
N PHE A 99 4.67 7.39 -4.07
CA PHE A 99 3.50 6.84 -4.77
C PHE A 99 3.76 6.85 -6.27
N THR A 100 3.60 5.71 -6.93
CA THR A 100 3.88 5.56 -8.38
C THR A 100 2.73 4.95 -9.17
N LYS A 101 1.72 4.37 -8.51
CA LYS A 101 0.67 3.59 -9.18
C LYS A 101 -0.25 4.47 -9.99
N GLY A 102 -0.71 5.59 -9.45
CA GLY A 102 -1.54 6.53 -10.19
C GLY A 102 -0.85 7.00 -11.48
N SER A 103 0.41 7.41 -11.38
CA SER A 103 1.22 7.87 -12.51
C SER A 103 1.53 6.74 -13.50
N LEU A 104 1.69 5.49 -13.04
CA LEU A 104 1.78 4.32 -13.92
C LEU A 104 0.49 4.11 -14.72
N LEU A 105 -0.69 4.29 -14.11
CA LEU A 105 -1.96 4.18 -14.80
C LEU A 105 -2.13 5.29 -15.84
N ASP A 106 -1.76 6.53 -15.53
CA ASP A 106 -1.72 7.62 -16.53
C ASP A 106 -0.78 7.27 -17.70
N ALA A 107 0.39 6.73 -17.41
CA ALA A 107 1.38 6.39 -18.43
C ALA A 107 0.93 5.26 -19.34
N THR A 108 0.23 4.25 -18.81
CA THR A 108 -0.13 3.03 -19.54
C THR A 108 -1.52 3.09 -20.17
N GLU A 109 -2.49 3.76 -19.53
CA GLU A 109 -3.87 3.83 -20.05
C GLU A 109 -4.10 5.07 -20.92
N ASP A 110 -3.48 6.20 -20.57
CA ASP A 110 -3.69 7.47 -21.27
C ASP A 110 -2.50 7.83 -22.18
N ASN A 111 -1.44 7.02 -22.17
CA ASN A 111 -0.16 7.30 -22.83
C ASN A 111 0.46 8.65 -22.40
N ASP A 112 0.28 9.06 -21.12
CA ASP A 112 0.88 10.29 -20.58
C ASP A 112 2.41 10.12 -20.45
N THR A 113 3.14 10.72 -21.39
CA THR A 113 4.62 10.69 -21.42
C THR A 113 5.25 11.41 -20.24
N THR A 114 4.58 12.41 -19.67
CA THR A 114 5.04 13.10 -18.46
C THR A 114 4.88 12.19 -17.24
N ALA A 115 3.76 11.45 -17.15
CA ALA A 115 3.57 10.45 -16.10
C ALA A 115 4.61 9.32 -16.19
N LYS A 116 4.94 8.88 -17.41
CA LYS A 116 6.03 7.92 -17.65
C LYS A 116 7.35 8.45 -17.09
N GLN A 117 7.71 9.70 -17.40
CA GLN A 117 8.94 10.32 -16.90
C GLN A 117 8.93 10.46 -15.37
N GLU A 118 7.79 10.82 -14.78
CA GLU A 118 7.60 10.91 -13.34
C GLU A 118 7.85 9.58 -12.64
N VAL A 119 7.24 8.48 -13.09
CA VAL A 119 7.46 7.13 -12.53
C VAL A 119 8.93 6.76 -12.55
N LEU A 120 9.59 6.95 -13.70
CA LEU A 120 11.01 6.61 -13.85
C LEU A 120 11.92 7.52 -13.00
N LEU A 121 11.56 8.79 -12.82
CA LEU A 121 12.28 9.71 -11.95
C LEU A 121 12.19 9.27 -10.48
N ILE A 122 10.99 8.93 -10.02
CA ILE A 122 10.76 8.45 -8.65
C ILE A 122 11.50 7.12 -8.42
N ALA A 123 11.38 6.16 -9.34
CA ALA A 123 12.05 4.85 -9.21
C ALA A 123 13.59 4.99 -9.14
N ARG A 124 14.18 5.97 -9.85
CA ARG A 124 15.63 6.22 -9.83
C ARG A 124 16.08 7.05 -8.64
N ARG A 125 15.25 8.01 -8.21
CA ARG A 125 15.73 9.09 -7.33
C ARG A 125 14.89 9.37 -6.08
N GLY A 126 13.81 8.63 -5.87
CA GLY A 126 13.07 8.63 -4.61
C GLY A 126 13.96 8.22 -3.44
N LYS A 127 13.63 8.64 -2.23
CA LYS A 127 14.35 8.22 -1.02
C LYS A 127 14.27 6.69 -0.90
N PHE A 128 15.40 6.04 -0.62
CA PHE A 128 15.57 4.59 -0.68
C PHE A 128 15.48 3.98 -2.10
N SER A 129 15.66 4.74 -3.18
CA SER A 129 15.76 4.13 -4.52
C SER A 129 17.04 3.31 -4.68
N GLN A 130 16.98 2.21 -5.43
CA GLN A 130 18.16 1.36 -5.58
C GLN A 130 19.33 2.06 -6.27
N PRO A 131 19.13 2.86 -7.32
CA PRO A 131 20.25 3.55 -7.96
C PRO A 131 21.01 4.48 -7.00
N GLN A 132 20.37 4.95 -5.92
CA GLN A 132 21.03 5.74 -4.87
C GLN A 132 21.71 4.90 -3.78
N HIS A 133 21.32 3.64 -3.62
CA HIS A 133 21.71 2.79 -2.47
C HIS A 133 22.27 1.42 -2.86
N LYS A 134 22.72 1.24 -4.11
CA LYS A 134 23.21 -0.03 -4.63
C LYS A 134 24.29 -0.68 -3.77
N ALA A 135 25.17 0.11 -3.15
CA ALA A 135 26.23 -0.38 -2.26
C ALA A 135 25.72 -0.77 -0.86
N ASP A 136 24.58 -0.23 -0.43
CA ASP A 136 24.09 -0.32 0.94
C ASP A 136 23.09 -1.47 1.14
N ILE A 137 22.29 -1.77 0.11
CA ILE A 137 21.14 -2.71 0.19
C ILE A 137 21.51 -4.07 0.78
N ALA A 138 22.66 -4.63 0.39
CA ALA A 138 23.11 -5.92 0.91
C ALA A 138 23.38 -5.90 2.42
N GLY A 139 23.66 -4.74 3.01
CA GLY A 139 23.81 -4.57 4.46
C GLY A 139 22.48 -4.43 5.20
N TRP A 140 21.40 -4.06 4.51
CA TRP A 140 20.12 -3.74 5.13
C TRP A 140 19.36 -4.98 5.62
N VAL A 141 19.61 -6.15 5.01
CA VAL A 141 18.98 -7.46 5.33
C VAL A 141 19.33 -8.03 6.72
N LYS A 142 20.02 -7.25 7.56
CA LYS A 142 20.40 -7.58 8.93
C LYS A 142 20.38 -6.38 9.86
N THR A 143 19.90 -5.24 9.37
CA THR A 143 19.95 -3.97 10.09
C THR A 143 18.57 -3.69 10.70
N PRO A 144 18.44 -3.57 12.03
CA PRO A 144 17.12 -3.54 12.64
C PRO A 144 16.28 -2.30 12.30
N SER A 145 16.90 -1.15 12.03
CA SER A 145 16.20 0.05 11.53
C SER A 145 15.50 -0.18 10.18
N PHE A 146 15.90 -1.18 9.41
CA PHE A 146 15.19 -1.57 8.18
C PHE A 146 13.98 -2.45 8.45
N VAL A 147 13.80 -2.99 9.65
CA VAL A 147 12.50 -3.54 10.08
C VAL A 147 11.48 -2.40 10.19
N ASP A 148 11.92 -1.24 10.68
CA ASP A 148 11.07 -0.06 10.87
C ASP A 148 10.79 0.70 9.58
N ALA A 149 11.72 0.67 8.62
CA ALA A 149 11.56 1.27 7.29
C ALA A 149 10.67 0.47 6.32
N SER A 150 9.84 -0.46 6.83
CA SER A 150 9.07 -1.39 6.00
C SER A 150 8.14 -0.73 4.99
N ARG A 151 7.51 0.39 5.34
CA ARG A 151 6.69 1.18 4.41
C ARG A 151 7.51 1.76 3.28
N GLU A 152 8.66 2.36 3.62
CA GLU A 152 9.54 2.98 2.64
C GLU A 152 10.12 1.94 1.68
N ILE A 153 10.46 0.75 2.19
CA ILE A 153 10.89 -0.40 1.37
C ILE A 153 9.74 -0.92 0.49
N ALA A 154 8.51 -1.01 1.01
CA ALA A 154 7.35 -1.41 0.22
C ALA A 154 7.13 -0.45 -0.97
N TYR A 155 7.21 0.85 -0.73
CA TYR A 155 7.08 1.84 -1.79
C TYR A 155 8.26 1.86 -2.77
N ALA A 156 9.48 1.51 -2.33
CA ALA A 156 10.60 1.30 -3.24
C ALA A 156 10.35 0.10 -4.18
N ILE A 157 9.78 -1.00 -3.67
CA ILE A 157 9.37 -2.17 -4.47
C ILE A 157 8.26 -1.79 -5.46
N GLU A 158 7.25 -1.02 -5.02
CA GLU A 158 6.19 -0.55 -5.91
C GLU A 158 6.74 0.33 -7.05
N ALA A 159 7.71 1.20 -6.75
CA ALA A 159 8.35 2.07 -7.73
C ALA A 159 9.24 1.28 -8.72
N TRP A 160 10.00 0.30 -8.23
CA TRP A 160 10.75 -0.64 -9.09
C TRP A 160 9.81 -1.38 -10.03
N SER A 161 8.72 -1.92 -9.50
CA SER A 161 7.68 -2.64 -10.25
C SER A 161 7.03 -1.77 -11.31
N ALA A 162 6.73 -0.51 -10.99
CA ALA A 162 6.16 0.45 -11.95
C ALA A 162 7.15 0.78 -13.08
N ALA A 163 8.43 1.00 -12.78
CA ALA A 163 9.46 1.24 -13.80
C ALA A 163 9.68 0.01 -14.70
N LYS A 164 9.67 -1.19 -14.10
CA LYS A 164 9.73 -2.47 -14.83
C LYS A 164 8.52 -2.64 -15.77
N ALA A 165 7.32 -2.32 -15.32
CA ALA A 165 6.10 -2.37 -16.14
C ALA A 165 6.15 -1.41 -17.35
N LEU A 166 6.90 -0.31 -17.24
CA LEU A 166 7.16 0.63 -18.35
C LEU A 166 8.26 0.16 -19.31
N GLY A 167 8.85 -1.01 -19.06
CA GLY A 167 9.88 -1.62 -19.90
C GLY A 167 11.26 -0.98 -19.77
N ASP A 168 11.54 -0.29 -18.65
CA ASP A 168 12.85 0.33 -18.45
C ASP A 168 13.93 -0.73 -18.16
N PRO A 169 15.02 -0.79 -18.96
CA PRO A 169 16.01 -1.86 -18.86
C PRO A 169 16.80 -1.85 -17.54
N GLU A 170 16.90 -0.71 -16.86
CA GLU A 170 17.56 -0.61 -15.54
C GLU A 170 16.81 -1.43 -14.46
N PHE A 171 15.51 -1.64 -14.65
CA PHE A 171 14.61 -2.30 -13.70
C PHE A 171 14.17 -3.70 -14.17
N ALA A 172 14.73 -4.22 -15.26
CA ALA A 172 14.32 -5.50 -15.85
C ALA A 172 14.61 -6.72 -14.95
N GLY A 173 15.59 -6.61 -14.06
CA GLY A 173 16.04 -7.68 -13.17
C GLY A 173 15.08 -8.06 -12.05
N ARG A 174 15.54 -8.95 -11.17
CA ARG A 174 14.91 -9.21 -9.87
C ARG A 174 15.07 -7.97 -8.99
N ASP A 175 13.99 -7.56 -8.35
CA ASP A 175 14.01 -6.43 -7.43
C ASP A 175 14.92 -6.73 -6.22
N PRO A 176 15.96 -5.92 -5.98
CA PRO A 176 16.91 -6.13 -4.89
C PRO A 176 16.32 -5.86 -3.49
N TYR A 177 15.17 -5.21 -3.38
CA TYR A 177 14.49 -4.97 -2.11
C TYR A 177 13.73 -6.19 -1.58
N LEU A 178 13.54 -7.23 -2.40
CA LEU A 178 12.84 -8.45 -1.98
C LEU A 178 13.50 -9.10 -0.77
N ASP A 179 14.84 -9.13 -0.72
CA ASP A 179 15.55 -9.77 0.39
C ASP A 179 15.41 -8.97 1.69
N ILE A 180 15.24 -7.65 1.60
CA ILE A 180 14.95 -6.80 2.76
C ILE A 180 13.52 -7.03 3.23
N ALA A 181 12.55 -7.11 2.31
CA ALA A 181 11.16 -7.43 2.66
C ALA A 181 11.04 -8.84 3.27
N TYR A 182 11.79 -9.82 2.78
CA TYR A 182 11.85 -11.16 3.36
C TYR A 182 12.45 -11.16 4.76
N PHE A 183 13.50 -10.37 4.98
CA PHE A 183 14.06 -10.16 6.32
C PHE A 183 13.04 -9.52 7.28
N GLN A 184 12.28 -8.53 6.83
CA GLN A 184 11.20 -7.92 7.61
C GLN A 184 10.13 -8.94 8.00
N LEU A 185 9.65 -9.75 7.04
CA LEU A 185 8.63 -10.78 7.29
C LEU A 185 9.12 -11.87 8.25
N ASP A 186 10.35 -12.36 8.09
CA ASP A 186 10.94 -13.34 9.02
C ASP A 186 11.07 -12.78 10.43
N THR A 187 11.51 -11.52 10.53
CA THR A 187 11.68 -10.82 11.79
C THR A 187 10.34 -10.61 12.50
N TRP A 188 9.32 -10.16 11.79
CA TRP A 188 7.97 -10.00 12.34
C TRP A 188 7.31 -11.33 12.70
N ARG A 189 7.50 -12.37 11.89
CA ARG A 189 7.02 -13.72 12.21
C ARG A 189 7.56 -14.18 13.55
N ALA A 190 8.89 -14.15 13.74
CA ALA A 190 9.53 -14.55 14.98
C ALA A 190 9.10 -13.70 16.17
N TYR A 191 8.89 -12.40 15.95
CA TYR A 191 8.38 -11.48 16.97
C TYR A 191 6.95 -11.80 17.39
N LEU A 192 6.02 -11.91 16.44
CA LEU A 192 4.59 -12.15 16.71
C LEU A 192 4.32 -13.55 17.30
N GLN A 193 5.13 -14.56 16.96
CA GLN A 193 5.06 -15.87 17.59
C GLN A 193 5.32 -15.79 19.11
N ALA A 194 6.22 -14.90 19.53
CA ALA A 194 6.60 -14.72 20.92
C ALA A 194 5.95 -13.49 21.58
N TYR A 195 5.04 -12.80 20.89
CA TYR A 195 4.33 -11.63 21.41
C TYR A 195 3.31 -12.03 22.49
N PRO A 196 3.22 -11.30 23.63
CA PRO A 196 3.89 -10.03 23.96
C PRO A 196 5.22 -10.17 24.73
N ALA A 197 5.74 -11.38 24.92
CA ALA A 197 6.88 -11.64 25.78
C ALA A 197 8.24 -11.21 25.18
N ARG A 198 8.35 -11.14 23.86
CA ARG A 198 9.61 -10.78 23.17
C ARG A 198 9.70 -9.27 22.93
N PRO A 199 10.87 -8.63 23.15
CA PRO A 199 11.11 -7.25 22.73
C PRO A 199 10.96 -7.10 21.22
N TYR A 200 10.42 -5.95 20.79
CA TYR A 200 10.31 -5.65 19.37
C TYR A 200 11.71 -5.52 18.74
N PRO A 201 11.97 -6.17 17.60
CA PRO A 201 13.32 -6.30 17.05
C PRO A 201 13.83 -5.09 16.26
N GLY A 202 13.03 -4.06 15.99
CA GLY A 202 13.48 -2.84 15.30
C GLY A 202 14.21 -1.85 16.20
N ASP A 203 14.95 -0.91 15.59
CA ASP A 203 15.80 0.07 16.29
C ASP A 203 15.01 1.24 16.90
N SER A 204 13.77 1.46 16.46
CA SER A 204 12.94 2.58 16.88
C SER A 204 11.75 2.15 17.75
N GLY A 205 11.15 3.14 18.41
CA GLY A 205 9.88 2.99 19.11
C GLY A 205 8.68 2.67 18.20
N ALA A 206 8.86 2.52 16.87
CA ALA A 206 7.77 2.35 15.90
C ALA A 206 6.92 1.09 16.13
N LYS A 207 7.52 0.00 16.63
CA LYS A 207 6.85 -1.28 17.00
C LYS A 207 6.11 -1.91 15.81
N PHE A 208 5.64 -3.16 15.95
CA PHE A 208 4.95 -3.80 14.83
C PHE A 208 3.60 -3.13 14.62
N GLN A 209 3.31 -2.75 13.39
CA GLN A 209 2.08 -2.08 12.98
C GLN A 209 1.39 -2.93 11.91
N PRO A 210 0.16 -3.44 12.16
CA PRO A 210 -0.53 -4.33 11.21
C PRO A 210 -0.67 -3.73 9.80
N PHE A 211 -0.87 -2.42 9.71
CA PHE A 211 -0.98 -1.72 8.42
C PHE A 211 0.36 -1.58 7.68
N MET A 212 1.51 -1.55 8.39
CA MET A 212 2.83 -1.55 7.75
C MET A 212 3.12 -2.92 7.12
N PHE A 213 2.74 -4.01 7.80
CA PHE A 213 2.75 -5.34 7.20
C PHE A 213 1.89 -5.39 5.93
N ALA A 214 0.70 -4.79 5.97
CA ALA A 214 -0.20 -4.77 4.82
C ALA A 214 0.39 -4.03 3.61
N LEU A 215 1.10 -2.91 3.82
CA LEU A 215 1.82 -2.20 2.74
C LEU A 215 2.96 -3.05 2.15
N THR A 216 3.74 -3.72 3.00
CA THR A 216 4.75 -4.68 2.53
C THR A 216 4.11 -5.82 1.75
N ALA A 217 2.96 -6.32 2.19
CA ALA A 217 2.22 -7.37 1.50
C ALA A 217 1.68 -6.90 0.15
N GLU A 218 1.16 -5.68 0.03
CA GLU A 218 0.72 -5.08 -1.24
C GLU A 218 1.84 -5.13 -2.29
N ALA A 219 3.01 -4.59 -1.93
CA ALA A 219 4.17 -4.55 -2.82
C ALA A 219 4.63 -5.95 -3.24
N LEU A 220 4.66 -6.91 -2.31
CA LEU A 220 5.05 -8.28 -2.60
C LEU A 220 4.02 -9.05 -3.44
N ILE A 221 2.72 -8.82 -3.23
CA ILE A 221 1.66 -9.42 -4.04
C ILE A 221 1.76 -8.92 -5.49
N GLU A 222 2.07 -7.64 -5.70
CA GLU A 222 2.33 -7.12 -7.03
C GLU A 222 3.50 -7.85 -7.69
N VAL A 223 4.63 -8.00 -6.99
CA VAL A 223 5.77 -8.76 -7.53
C VAL A 223 5.39 -10.21 -7.80
N TYR A 224 4.64 -10.87 -6.92
CA TYR A 224 4.12 -12.23 -7.14
C TYR A 224 3.32 -12.35 -8.45
N GLN A 225 2.52 -11.34 -8.76
CA GLN A 225 1.63 -11.32 -9.92
C GLN A 225 2.35 -10.95 -11.23
N GLN A 226 3.55 -10.36 -11.16
CA GLN A 226 4.29 -9.97 -12.35
C GLN A 226 4.66 -11.18 -13.24
N PRO A 227 4.54 -11.02 -14.58
CA PRO A 227 5.14 -11.95 -15.51
C PRO A 227 6.66 -12.03 -15.30
N GLY A 228 7.20 -13.25 -15.26
CA GLY A 228 8.64 -13.48 -15.10
C GLY A 228 9.17 -13.48 -13.67
N THR A 229 8.32 -13.27 -12.65
CA THR A 229 8.73 -13.48 -11.25
C THR A 229 9.13 -14.94 -11.04
N ALA A 230 10.34 -15.15 -10.52
CA ALA A 230 10.90 -16.46 -10.30
C ALA A 230 10.01 -17.30 -9.37
N GLN A 231 9.89 -18.60 -9.64
CA GLN A 231 9.06 -19.49 -8.85
C GLN A 231 9.46 -19.52 -7.37
N ALA A 232 10.77 -19.46 -7.09
CA ALA A 232 11.29 -19.37 -5.72
C ALA A 232 10.80 -18.12 -4.98
N ASP A 233 10.74 -16.96 -5.64
CA ASP A 233 10.18 -15.74 -5.06
C ASP A 233 8.67 -15.85 -4.86
N LYS A 234 7.93 -16.44 -5.82
CA LYS A 234 6.49 -16.67 -5.66
C LYS A 234 6.16 -17.54 -4.45
N GLU A 235 6.90 -18.64 -4.28
CA GLU A 235 6.76 -19.53 -3.14
C GLU A 235 7.12 -18.83 -1.83
N ARG A 236 8.22 -18.08 -1.83
CA ARG A 236 8.69 -17.31 -0.67
C ARG A 236 7.67 -16.26 -0.24
N ILE A 237 7.13 -15.47 -1.18
CA ILE A 237 6.10 -14.46 -0.93
C ILE A 237 4.86 -15.14 -0.34
N ARG A 238 4.31 -16.15 -1.02
CA ARG A 238 3.07 -16.81 -0.58
C ARG A 238 3.20 -17.40 0.83
N THR A 239 4.27 -18.16 1.09
CA THR A 239 4.47 -18.82 2.39
C THR A 239 4.72 -17.83 3.52
N SER A 240 5.46 -16.74 3.26
CA SER A 240 5.75 -15.72 4.27
C SER A 240 4.50 -14.90 4.60
N LEU A 241 3.73 -14.49 3.59
CA LEU A 241 2.49 -13.73 3.80
C LEU A 241 1.41 -14.55 4.50
N ASP A 242 1.26 -15.84 4.17
CA ASP A 242 0.37 -16.77 4.88
C ASP A 242 0.70 -16.83 6.38
N ALA A 243 1.98 -17.08 6.71
CA ALA A 243 2.43 -17.18 8.10
C ALA A 243 2.25 -15.87 8.89
N VAL A 244 2.64 -14.73 8.32
CA VAL A 244 2.57 -13.43 9.01
C VAL A 244 1.13 -12.92 9.09
N ALA A 245 0.29 -13.15 8.07
CA ALA A 245 -1.12 -12.75 8.11
C ALA A 245 -1.89 -13.46 9.22
N ARG A 246 -1.70 -14.77 9.39
CA ARG A 246 -2.30 -15.53 10.50
C ARG A 246 -1.93 -14.95 11.86
N LEU A 247 -0.63 -14.74 12.08
CA LEU A 247 -0.13 -14.15 13.32
C LEU A 247 -0.65 -12.72 13.53
N THR A 248 -0.74 -11.92 12.46
CA THR A 248 -1.26 -10.56 12.53
C THR A 248 -2.73 -10.56 12.94
N TYR A 249 -3.57 -11.43 12.36
CA TYR A 249 -4.96 -11.55 12.79
C TYR A 249 -5.05 -12.03 14.24
N ASP A 250 -4.45 -13.19 14.55
CA ASP A 250 -4.59 -13.86 15.83
C ASP A 250 -4.05 -13.05 17.01
N LYS A 251 -3.05 -12.19 16.79
CA LYS A 251 -2.39 -11.40 17.84
C LYS A 251 -2.79 -9.94 17.89
N CYS A 252 -3.21 -9.35 16.76
CA CYS A 252 -3.39 -7.90 16.68
C CYS A 252 -4.84 -7.49 16.41
N TYR A 253 -5.69 -8.38 15.91
CA TYR A 253 -7.10 -8.07 15.68
C TYR A 253 -7.93 -8.32 16.95
N SER A 254 -8.82 -7.38 17.29
CA SER A 254 -9.74 -7.50 18.41
C SER A 254 -11.19 -7.45 17.93
N ALA A 255 -11.90 -8.58 18.11
CA ALA A 255 -13.31 -8.67 17.75
C ALA A 255 -14.20 -7.70 18.56
N PRO A 256 -14.02 -7.52 19.89
CA PRO A 256 -14.78 -6.52 20.66
C PRO A 256 -14.59 -5.07 20.20
N HIS A 257 -13.42 -4.75 19.62
CA HIS A 257 -13.12 -3.41 19.13
C HIS A 257 -13.27 -3.26 17.61
N HIS A 258 -13.66 -4.33 16.90
CA HIS A 258 -13.87 -4.34 15.45
C HIS A 258 -12.63 -3.86 14.66
N ALA A 259 -11.42 -4.06 15.18
CA ALA A 259 -10.23 -3.42 14.66
C ALA A 259 -8.92 -4.10 15.06
N PHE A 260 -7.88 -3.80 14.29
CA PHE A 260 -6.51 -4.07 14.68
C PHE A 260 -6.01 -3.04 15.70
N ILE A 261 -5.10 -3.47 16.59
CA ILE A 261 -4.28 -2.54 17.36
C ILE A 261 -3.48 -1.63 16.40
N SER A 262 -3.29 -0.37 16.79
CA SER A 262 -2.49 0.60 16.04
C SER A 262 -1.04 0.14 15.89
N ASN A 263 -0.43 -0.33 16.99
CA ASN A 263 0.91 -0.90 17.05
C ASN A 263 1.08 -1.77 18.31
N THR A 264 2.07 -2.68 18.30
CA THR A 264 2.32 -3.58 19.43
C THR A 264 2.96 -2.93 20.65
N GLY A 265 3.44 -1.70 20.54
CA GLY A 265 3.89 -0.90 21.68
C GLY A 265 2.76 -0.23 22.46
N ASN A 266 1.57 -0.11 21.86
CA ASN A 266 0.37 0.40 22.50
C ASN A 266 -0.83 -0.50 22.17
N PRO A 267 -0.88 -1.72 22.76
CA PRO A 267 -1.83 -2.76 22.37
C PRO A 267 -3.27 -2.52 22.87
N THR A 268 -3.56 -1.34 23.41
CA THR A 268 -4.91 -0.94 23.86
C THR A 268 -5.54 0.11 22.94
N THR A 269 -4.80 0.61 21.95
CA THR A 269 -5.31 1.56 20.96
C THR A 269 -5.66 0.82 19.68
N TYR A 270 -6.94 0.83 19.30
CA TYR A 270 -7.47 0.13 18.14
C TYR A 270 -7.94 1.13 17.08
N TRP A 271 -7.69 0.84 15.80
CA TRP A 271 -8.06 1.73 14.69
C TRP A 271 -8.88 0.98 13.62
N PRO A 272 -10.22 1.09 13.64
CA PRO A 272 -11.05 0.53 12.58
C PRO A 272 -10.73 1.11 11.18
N ALA A 273 -10.30 2.38 11.10
CA ALA A 273 -9.94 3.04 9.84
C ALA A 273 -8.76 2.42 9.07
N ILE A 274 -8.01 1.47 9.63
CA ILE A 274 -6.93 0.77 8.90
C ILE A 274 -7.36 -0.61 8.37
N ASN A 275 -8.53 -1.11 8.75
CA ASN A 275 -9.00 -2.45 8.38
C ASN A 275 -9.02 -2.64 6.86
N LEU A 276 -9.50 -1.65 6.09
CA LEU A 276 -9.58 -1.75 4.63
C LEU A 276 -8.22 -1.63 3.92
N LEU A 277 -7.19 -1.12 4.62
CA LEU A 277 -5.81 -1.21 4.14
C LEU A 277 -5.21 -2.59 4.40
N ILE A 278 -5.71 -3.36 5.37
CA ILE A 278 -5.15 -4.67 5.74
C ILE A 278 -5.87 -5.82 5.02
N VAL A 279 -7.18 -5.70 4.85
CA VAL A 279 -8.05 -6.77 4.36
C VAL A 279 -7.66 -7.39 3.01
N PRO A 280 -7.06 -6.68 2.03
CA PRO A 280 -6.73 -7.29 0.75
C PRO A 280 -5.74 -8.44 0.87
N VAL A 281 -4.85 -8.44 1.87
CA VAL A 281 -3.93 -9.56 2.14
C VAL A 281 -4.71 -10.87 2.35
N TYR A 282 -5.82 -10.81 3.09
CA TYR A 282 -6.66 -11.96 3.41
C TYR A 282 -7.48 -12.40 2.19
N GLY A 283 -7.97 -11.45 1.40
CA GLY A 283 -8.64 -11.74 0.13
C GLY A 283 -7.73 -12.48 -0.86
N TRP A 284 -6.48 -12.00 -0.99
CA TRP A 284 -5.47 -12.65 -1.83
C TRP A 284 -5.10 -14.05 -1.32
N LEU A 285 -4.84 -14.20 -0.02
CA LEU A 285 -4.50 -15.50 0.55
C LEU A 285 -5.64 -16.52 0.43
N TRP A 286 -6.90 -16.09 0.61
CA TRP A 286 -8.04 -16.96 0.34
C TRP A 286 -8.09 -17.36 -1.14
N HIS A 287 -7.91 -16.39 -2.05
CA HIS A 287 -7.91 -16.66 -3.49
C HIS A 287 -6.80 -17.64 -3.90
N GLU A 288 -5.61 -17.53 -3.33
CA GLU A 288 -4.48 -18.41 -3.67
C GLU A 288 -4.55 -19.79 -3.01
N THR A 289 -5.23 -19.94 -1.86
CA THR A 289 -5.17 -21.17 -1.06
C THR A 289 -6.50 -21.89 -0.91
N GLY A 290 -7.62 -21.21 -1.13
CA GLY A 290 -8.96 -21.68 -0.80
C GLY A 290 -9.22 -21.86 0.70
N ALA A 291 -8.28 -21.49 1.58
CA ALA A 291 -8.38 -21.78 3.01
C ALA A 291 -9.53 -20.98 3.66
N PRO A 292 -10.51 -21.64 4.33
CA PRO A 292 -11.64 -20.96 4.96
C PRO A 292 -11.23 -19.91 6.00
N TYR A 293 -10.11 -20.12 6.69
CA TYR A 293 -9.56 -19.15 7.64
C TYR A 293 -9.41 -17.75 7.04
N PHE A 294 -8.84 -17.64 5.84
CA PHE A 294 -8.62 -16.34 5.21
C PHE A 294 -9.90 -15.71 4.69
N LEU A 295 -10.86 -16.53 4.27
CA LEU A 295 -12.20 -16.06 3.90
C LEU A 295 -12.92 -15.43 5.11
N GLU A 296 -12.97 -16.16 6.22
CA GLU A 296 -13.70 -15.75 7.42
C GLU A 296 -13.06 -14.54 8.08
N ALA A 297 -11.73 -14.54 8.22
CA ALA A 297 -10.99 -13.39 8.73
C ALA A 297 -11.16 -12.18 7.80
N GLY A 298 -11.00 -12.36 6.48
CA GLY A 298 -11.15 -11.29 5.49
C GLY A 298 -12.54 -10.67 5.51
N ASP A 299 -13.60 -11.49 5.46
CA ASP A 299 -14.99 -11.02 5.44
C ASP A 299 -15.32 -10.25 6.74
N LYS A 300 -14.78 -10.70 7.89
CA LYS A 300 -14.92 -9.99 9.16
C LYS A 300 -14.18 -8.65 9.17
N ILE A 301 -12.92 -8.60 8.76
CA ILE A 301 -12.13 -7.36 8.70
C ILE A 301 -12.79 -6.36 7.75
N PHE A 302 -13.27 -6.83 6.58
CA PHE A 302 -13.94 -5.97 5.60
C PHE A 302 -15.20 -5.36 6.19
N ALA A 303 -16.11 -6.19 6.71
CA ALA A 303 -17.36 -5.73 7.29
C ALA A 303 -17.12 -4.71 8.42
N ASP A 304 -16.20 -5.02 9.33
CA ASP A 304 -15.89 -4.15 10.44
C ASP A 304 -15.21 -2.85 10.00
N GLY A 305 -14.32 -2.90 9.01
CA GLY A 305 -13.71 -1.70 8.41
C GLY A 305 -14.72 -0.79 7.74
N VAL A 306 -15.73 -1.36 7.06
CA VAL A 306 -16.79 -0.59 6.42
C VAL A 306 -17.70 0.07 7.47
N VAL A 307 -18.12 -0.66 8.50
CA VAL A 307 -19.08 -0.17 9.49
C VAL A 307 -18.43 0.77 10.51
N HIS A 308 -17.27 0.39 11.03
CA HIS A 308 -16.64 1.10 12.16
C HIS A 308 -15.51 2.03 11.73
N GLY A 309 -14.89 1.79 10.57
CA GLY A 309 -13.87 2.68 10.02
C GLY A 309 -14.47 3.95 9.43
N TRP A 310 -15.65 3.89 8.81
CA TRP A 310 -16.22 5.01 8.05
C TRP A 310 -16.45 6.31 8.84
N PRO A 311 -16.95 6.29 10.08
CA PRO A 311 -17.05 7.50 10.90
C PRO A 311 -15.70 8.19 11.14
N GLU A 312 -14.58 7.49 10.98
CA GLU A 312 -13.22 8.04 11.07
C GLU A 312 -12.68 8.54 9.71
N VAL A 313 -13.39 8.32 8.59
CA VAL A 313 -13.00 8.66 7.19
C VAL A 313 -13.32 10.12 6.81
N TRP A 314 -13.43 11.03 7.78
CA TRP A 314 -13.77 12.43 7.50
C TRP A 314 -12.61 13.22 6.88
N GLY A 315 -11.40 12.64 6.83
CA GLY A 315 -10.23 13.19 6.16
C GLY A 315 -9.98 12.55 4.80
N GLY A 316 -9.45 13.34 3.85
CA GLY A 316 -9.09 12.83 2.51
C GLY A 316 -8.04 11.72 2.56
N LYS A 317 -7.09 11.80 3.49
CA LYS A 317 -6.07 10.77 3.71
C LYS A 317 -6.67 9.40 4.00
N GLN A 318 -7.57 9.33 4.98
CA GLN A 318 -8.22 8.09 5.42
C GLN A 318 -9.07 7.50 4.29
N PHE A 319 -9.72 8.35 3.49
CA PHE A 319 -10.47 7.90 2.32
C PHE A 319 -9.55 7.18 1.33
N SER A 320 -8.47 7.83 0.91
CA SER A 320 -7.53 7.22 -0.02
C SER A 320 -6.85 6.00 0.55
N GLN A 321 -6.54 6.00 1.85
CA GLN A 321 -6.01 4.82 2.54
C GLN A 321 -6.97 3.62 2.43
N ASN A 322 -8.26 3.82 2.66
CA ASN A 322 -9.26 2.76 2.63
C ASN A 322 -9.58 2.26 1.22
N TYR A 323 -9.52 3.13 0.21
CA TYR A 323 -9.79 2.79 -1.19
C TYR A 323 -8.54 2.55 -2.03
N ARG A 324 -7.34 2.62 -1.44
CA ARG A 324 -6.06 2.39 -2.13
C ARG A 324 -6.07 1.06 -2.87
N TRP A 325 -6.49 0.00 -2.19
CA TRP A 325 -6.44 -1.37 -2.72
C TRP A 325 -7.53 -2.30 -2.16
N SER A 326 -8.55 -1.76 -1.47
CA SER A 326 -9.72 -2.57 -1.07
C SER A 326 -10.54 -3.08 -2.26
N PHE A 327 -10.40 -2.47 -3.44
CA PHE A 327 -10.92 -3.01 -4.70
C PHE A 327 -10.38 -4.42 -5.00
N ASP A 328 -9.12 -4.70 -4.66
CA ASP A 328 -8.50 -6.00 -4.93
C ASP A 328 -9.11 -7.08 -4.04
N TYR A 329 -9.45 -6.75 -2.78
CA TYR A 329 -10.23 -7.63 -1.91
C TYR A 329 -11.57 -8.02 -2.56
N VAL A 330 -12.32 -7.03 -3.04
CA VAL A 330 -13.61 -7.24 -3.72
C VAL A 330 -13.43 -8.11 -4.96
N ALA A 331 -12.41 -7.81 -5.78
CA ALA A 331 -12.11 -8.55 -6.99
C ALA A 331 -11.74 -10.01 -6.72
N TRP A 332 -10.88 -10.28 -5.72
CA TRP A 332 -10.53 -11.64 -5.33
C TRP A 332 -11.75 -12.38 -4.81
N ARG A 333 -12.55 -11.78 -3.91
CA ARG A 333 -13.76 -12.40 -3.35
C ARG A 333 -14.85 -12.72 -4.36
N GLN A 334 -14.83 -12.11 -5.54
CA GLN A 334 -15.74 -12.39 -6.65
C GLN A 334 -15.23 -13.49 -7.59
N GLN A 335 -14.06 -14.07 -7.33
CA GLN A 335 -13.49 -15.16 -8.11
C GLN A 335 -13.49 -16.46 -7.29
N GLU A 336 -13.56 -17.60 -7.98
CA GLU A 336 -13.29 -18.89 -7.34
C GLU A 336 -11.80 -18.99 -6.98
N PRO A 337 -11.45 -19.55 -5.81
CA PRO A 337 -10.05 -19.72 -5.44
C PRO A 337 -9.28 -20.57 -6.45
N ARG A 338 -7.99 -20.27 -6.63
CA ARG A 338 -7.08 -20.91 -7.60
C ARG A 338 -6.66 -22.33 -7.23
N ILE A 339 -7.44 -23.05 -6.40
CA ILE A 339 -7.13 -24.38 -5.87
C ILE A 339 -6.53 -25.23 -7.00
N LYS A 340 -5.23 -25.51 -6.89
CA LYS A 340 -4.53 -26.42 -7.79
C LYS A 340 -4.70 -27.83 -7.27
#